data_AF-A0A5C8LUS1-F1
#
_entry.id   AF-A0A5C8LUS1-F1
#
_cell.length_a   1.000
_cell.length_b   1.000
_cell.length_c   1.000
_cell.angle_alpha   90.00
_cell.angle_beta   90.00
_cell.angle_gamma   90.00
#
_symmetry.space_group_name_H-M   'P 1'
#
loop_
_entity.id
_entity.type
_entity.pdbx_description
1 polymer ?
#
loop_
_entity_poly.entity_id
_entity_poly.type
_entity_poly.pdbx_seq_one_letter_code
_entity_poly.pdbx_strand_id
1 'polypeptide(L)'
;MLASKDQIKADRLRMNNPYAHMDEDGGFSALLPVYEDNGHQDPYLSLNNGDNSDEVWAKVDMSAQPEAVLSKPEADAIHPLQRGHQNPCAHNQHDEQPPVLQFPDMPADKQGHIALQQIAKAARQLAHSTYIERDSLWPEGVPEEPVQLLNPEKAFYLLGYAYHEVDTLGEIEPGVDVAGIIDKDRKEVFISRRYPVAVRNFTAAHELGHAIMHQQSGLHRDKPIDGSTGGQRDSIEKEADYFAACFLMPEKLVCSVFKQRFPEEVLNHEVLRDLLNRKNDKKTEKQLKTSRGLARALAGLDSINGHAVPSLAEYFKVSVGAMAFRLEQLELVPEY
;
A
#
# COMPACT_ATOMS: atom_id res chain seq x y z
N MET A 1 -15.52 -36.20 -7.96
CA MET A 1 -15.11 -36.69 -9.31
C MET A 1 -14.35 -35.58 -10.02
N LEU A 2 -13.58 -35.89 -11.07
CA LEU A 2 -12.99 -34.83 -11.90
C LEU A 2 -14.11 -34.16 -12.72
N ALA A 3 -14.25 -32.85 -12.59
CA ALA A 3 -15.31 -32.10 -13.25
C ALA A 3 -15.22 -32.16 -14.77
N SER A 4 -16.38 -32.12 -15.44
CA SER A 4 -16.43 -32.17 -16.90
C SER A 4 -15.86 -30.89 -17.52
N LYS A 5 -15.25 -31.01 -18.71
CA LYS A 5 -14.68 -29.87 -19.46
C LYS A 5 -15.71 -28.77 -19.73
N ASP A 6 -16.98 -29.14 -19.90
CA ASP A 6 -18.06 -28.19 -20.16
C ASP A 6 -18.49 -27.43 -18.89
N GLN A 7 -18.48 -28.06 -17.71
CA GLN A 7 -18.65 -27.37 -16.42
C GLN A 7 -17.52 -26.37 -16.14
N ILE A 8 -16.27 -26.81 -16.31
CA ILE A 8 -15.09 -25.94 -16.13
C ILE A 8 -15.16 -24.74 -17.09
N LYS A 9 -15.61 -24.94 -18.33
CA LYS A 9 -15.79 -23.86 -19.31
C LYS A 9 -16.93 -22.91 -18.92
N ALA A 10 -18.05 -23.44 -18.42
CA ALA A 10 -19.17 -22.64 -17.95
C ALA A 10 -18.80 -21.80 -16.71
N ASP A 11 -18.01 -22.34 -15.78
CA ASP A 11 -17.51 -21.61 -14.62
C ASP A 11 -16.60 -20.45 -15.02
N ARG A 12 -15.63 -20.68 -15.91
CA ARG A 12 -14.72 -19.62 -16.41
C ARG A 12 -15.46 -18.47 -17.08
N LEU A 13 -16.53 -18.79 -17.82
CA LEU A 13 -17.43 -17.80 -18.43
C LEU A 13 -18.30 -17.08 -17.39
N ARG A 14 -18.83 -17.81 -16.39
CA ARG A 14 -19.65 -17.27 -15.29
C ARG A 14 -18.87 -16.34 -14.36
N MET A 15 -17.61 -16.66 -14.10
CA MET A 15 -16.72 -15.92 -13.19
C MET A 15 -15.81 -14.91 -13.92
N ASN A 16 -15.93 -14.82 -15.25
CA ASN A 16 -15.07 -14.02 -16.14
C ASN A 16 -13.55 -14.18 -15.87
N ASN A 17 -13.14 -15.36 -15.41
CA ASN A 17 -11.79 -15.69 -15.00
C ASN A 17 -11.33 -16.96 -15.74
N PRO A 18 -10.27 -16.90 -16.58
CA PRO A 18 -9.85 -18.03 -17.41
C PRO A 18 -9.31 -19.23 -16.62
N TYR A 19 -9.02 -19.06 -15.32
CA TYR A 19 -8.41 -20.08 -14.46
C TYR A 19 -9.32 -20.58 -13.32
N ALA A 20 -10.49 -19.98 -13.12
CA ALA A 20 -11.39 -20.35 -12.02
C ALA A 20 -12.28 -21.56 -12.37
N HIS A 21 -12.53 -22.40 -11.37
CA HIS A 21 -13.52 -23.48 -11.38
C HIS A 21 -13.98 -23.75 -9.95
N MET A 22 -15.27 -24.03 -9.74
CA MET A 22 -15.79 -24.45 -8.43
C MET A 22 -15.68 -25.97 -8.27
N ASP A 23 -15.03 -26.43 -7.21
CA ASP A 23 -14.99 -27.84 -6.85
C ASP A 23 -16.31 -28.33 -6.20
N GLU A 24 -16.36 -29.63 -5.88
CA GLU A 24 -17.57 -30.29 -5.34
C GLU A 24 -17.94 -29.83 -3.92
N ASP A 25 -17.01 -29.18 -3.20
CA ASP A 25 -17.22 -28.61 -1.86
C ASP A 25 -17.56 -27.10 -1.90
N GLY A 26 -17.59 -26.50 -3.09
CA GLY A 26 -17.84 -25.07 -3.31
C GLY A 26 -16.59 -24.19 -3.15
N GLY A 27 -15.40 -24.78 -3.04
CA GLY A 27 -14.11 -24.10 -3.09
C GLY A 27 -13.70 -23.73 -4.52
N PHE A 28 -12.69 -22.86 -4.65
CA PHE A 28 -12.15 -22.46 -5.95
C PHE A 28 -10.84 -23.20 -6.25
N SER A 29 -10.86 -24.05 -7.28
CA SER A 29 -9.72 -24.89 -7.69
C SER A 29 -9.14 -24.45 -9.04
N ALA A 30 -7.83 -24.24 -9.10
CA ALA A 30 -7.09 -23.89 -10.31
C ALA A 30 -6.35 -25.12 -10.87
N LEU A 31 -7.02 -25.89 -11.74
CA LEU A 31 -6.39 -27.03 -12.43
C LEU A 31 -5.75 -26.60 -13.75
N LEU A 32 -4.42 -26.75 -13.84
CA LEU A 32 -3.62 -26.61 -15.07
C LEU A 32 -2.76 -27.87 -15.32
N PRO A 33 -2.41 -28.17 -16.58
CA PRO A 33 -1.77 -29.43 -16.95
C PRO A 33 -0.31 -29.52 -16.51
N VAL A 34 0.09 -30.71 -16.07
CA VAL A 34 1.43 -31.01 -15.58
C VAL A 34 2.47 -30.85 -16.70
N TYR A 35 3.53 -30.09 -16.43
CA TYR A 35 4.82 -30.18 -17.11
C TYR A 35 5.93 -30.12 -16.05
N GLU A 36 6.98 -30.93 -16.23
CA GLU A 36 7.99 -31.19 -15.20
C GLU A 36 9.12 -30.15 -15.17
N ASP A 37 9.43 -29.71 -13.95
CA ASP A 37 10.76 -29.47 -13.38
C ASP A 37 11.79 -28.57 -14.09
N ASN A 38 12.27 -27.52 -13.40
CA ASN A 38 13.67 -27.42 -12.92
C ASN A 38 13.95 -26.10 -12.18
N GLY A 39 14.10 -26.17 -10.85
CA GLY A 39 14.87 -25.20 -10.06
C GLY A 39 14.11 -24.01 -9.44
N HIS A 40 14.06 -23.98 -8.10
CA HIS A 40 13.54 -22.84 -7.34
C HIS A 40 14.41 -21.59 -7.46
N GLN A 41 13.80 -20.45 -7.81
CA GLN A 41 14.36 -19.11 -7.62
C GLN A 41 13.37 -18.25 -6.82
N ASP A 42 13.90 -17.46 -5.87
CA ASP A 42 13.15 -16.46 -5.11
C ASP A 42 12.81 -15.27 -6.04
N PRO A 43 11.52 -14.95 -6.30
CA PRO A 43 11.14 -13.89 -7.22
C PRO A 43 11.52 -12.48 -6.74
N TYR A 44 11.90 -12.30 -5.47
CA TYR A 44 12.30 -10.99 -4.92
C TYR A 44 13.78 -10.64 -5.10
N LEU A 45 14.58 -11.53 -5.72
CA LEU A 45 15.97 -11.23 -6.13
C LEU A 45 16.08 -10.09 -7.15
N SER A 46 15.01 -9.81 -7.91
CA SER A 46 14.91 -8.69 -8.86
C SER A 46 14.90 -7.32 -8.17
N LEU A 47 14.32 -7.20 -6.97
CA LEU A 47 14.24 -5.94 -6.21
C LEU A 47 15.60 -5.44 -5.68
N ASN A 48 16.66 -6.23 -5.83
CA ASN A 48 18.00 -5.93 -5.32
C ASN A 48 19.08 -5.83 -6.41
N ASN A 49 18.73 -5.99 -7.70
CA ASN A 49 19.68 -6.05 -8.81
C ASN A 49 19.55 -4.90 -9.81
N GLY A 50 19.98 -3.70 -9.39
CA GLY A 50 20.93 -2.90 -10.16
C GLY A 50 20.64 -2.51 -11.61
N ASP A 51 19.38 -2.33 -12.02
CA ASP A 51 19.05 -1.78 -13.34
C ASP A 51 18.53 -0.33 -13.26
N ASN A 52 18.94 0.48 -14.24
CA ASN A 52 18.65 1.91 -14.37
C ASN A 52 17.65 2.12 -15.53
N SER A 53 16.37 1.79 -15.32
CA SER A 53 15.30 2.14 -16.26
C SER A 53 14.56 3.40 -15.80
N ASP A 54 14.86 4.52 -16.46
CA ASP A 54 14.25 5.83 -16.21
C ASP A 54 12.81 5.91 -16.76
N GLU A 55 11.79 5.49 -15.99
CA GLU A 55 10.42 5.97 -16.21
C GLU A 55 10.17 7.27 -15.43
N VAL A 56 10.33 8.39 -16.12
CA VAL A 56 10.08 9.74 -15.60
C VAL A 56 8.58 10.05 -15.64
N TRP A 57 7.97 10.17 -14.48
CA TRP A 57 6.56 10.58 -14.34
C TRP A 57 6.39 12.09 -14.54
N ALA A 58 5.28 12.52 -15.15
CA ALA A 58 5.04 13.92 -15.47
C ALA A 58 4.71 14.77 -14.22
N LYS A 59 5.32 15.96 -14.13
CA LYS A 59 5.11 16.94 -13.04
C LYS A 59 3.69 17.52 -13.05
N VAL A 60 3.15 17.85 -11.87
CA VAL A 60 1.78 18.37 -11.68
C VAL A 60 1.77 19.61 -10.79
N ASP A 61 1.07 20.67 -11.22
CA ASP A 61 0.85 21.93 -10.47
C ASP A 61 -0.20 21.73 -9.34
N MET A 62 0.01 22.40 -8.21
CA MET A 62 -0.60 22.12 -6.90
C MET A 62 -1.31 23.33 -6.24
N SER A 63 -1.52 24.43 -6.96
CA SER A 63 -1.93 25.73 -6.40
C SER A 63 -3.43 25.91 -6.05
N ALA A 64 -4.03 25.05 -5.20
CA ALA A 64 -5.35 25.32 -4.57
C ALA A 64 -5.64 24.56 -3.24
N GLN A 65 -6.16 25.27 -2.24
CA GLN A 65 -6.77 24.73 -0.99
C GLN A 65 -7.98 25.61 -0.58
N PRO A 66 -9.10 25.03 -0.11
CA PRO A 66 -10.10 25.73 0.70
C PRO A 66 -10.11 25.26 2.17
N GLU A 67 -10.53 26.16 3.06
CA GLU A 67 -10.50 26.01 4.53
C GLU A 67 -11.73 25.25 5.10
N ALA A 68 -11.62 24.76 6.34
CA ALA A 68 -12.69 24.07 7.07
C ALA A 68 -12.84 24.58 8.52
N VAL A 69 -14.07 24.58 9.03
CA VAL A 69 -14.44 25.11 10.36
C VAL A 69 -14.90 23.96 11.27
N LEU A 70 -14.52 24.01 12.55
CA LEU A 70 -14.71 22.95 13.56
C LEU A 70 -15.77 23.31 14.62
N SER A 71 -16.46 22.29 15.14
CA SER A 71 -17.18 22.36 16.43
C SER A 71 -17.20 21.01 17.17
N LYS A 72 -17.16 21.09 18.51
CA LYS A 72 -17.27 20.04 19.55
C LYS A 72 -18.64 20.21 20.28
N PRO A 73 -19.10 19.43 21.31
CA PRO A 73 -18.38 18.52 22.24
C PRO A 73 -19.14 17.19 22.52
N GLU A 74 -18.96 16.36 23.58
CA GLU A 74 -18.17 16.38 24.85
C GLU A 74 -17.72 14.94 25.23
N ALA A 75 -17.81 14.49 26.49
CA ALA A 75 -17.52 13.12 26.97
C ALA A 75 -18.26 12.77 28.27
N ASP A 76 -18.42 11.47 28.60
CA ASP A 76 -18.62 10.97 29.98
C ASP A 76 -18.17 9.50 30.13
N ALA A 77 -17.88 9.04 31.36
CA ALA A 77 -17.05 7.85 31.64
C ALA A 77 -17.74 6.71 32.42
N ILE A 78 -17.13 5.51 32.48
CA ILE A 78 -16.83 4.68 33.71
C ILE A 78 -16.33 3.24 33.38
N HIS A 79 -15.44 2.72 34.23
CA HIS A 79 -14.73 1.40 34.24
C HIS A 79 -15.44 0.36 35.17
N PRO A 80 -14.91 -0.87 35.49
CA PRO A 80 -14.10 -1.87 34.73
C PRO A 80 -14.54 -3.37 34.92
N LEU A 81 -14.02 -4.32 34.11
CA LEU A 81 -13.39 -5.64 34.49
C LEU A 81 -13.61 -6.86 33.54
N GLN A 82 -12.49 -7.40 33.03
CA GLN A 82 -12.15 -8.83 32.76
C GLN A 82 -13.03 -9.75 31.85
N ARG A 83 -12.56 -10.05 30.61
CA ARG A 83 -11.95 -11.35 30.19
C ARG A 83 -11.79 -11.53 28.67
N GLY A 84 -10.65 -12.11 28.26
CA GLY A 84 -10.54 -12.98 27.06
C GLY A 84 -10.16 -12.29 25.75
N HIS A 85 -9.05 -12.72 25.13
CA HIS A 85 -8.62 -12.22 23.82
C HIS A 85 -9.50 -12.78 22.69
N GLN A 86 -10.44 -11.97 22.24
CA GLN A 86 -11.16 -12.05 20.96
C GLN A 86 -11.16 -10.65 20.33
N ASN A 87 -11.48 -10.53 19.03
CA ASN A 87 -11.48 -9.29 18.25
C ASN A 87 -11.87 -8.03 19.07
N PRO A 88 -11.00 -7.00 19.17
CA PRO A 88 -11.30 -5.78 19.94
C PRO A 88 -12.57 -5.04 19.48
N CYS A 89 -12.98 -5.24 18.22
CA CYS A 89 -14.19 -4.65 17.64
C CYS A 89 -15.45 -5.54 17.73
N ALA A 90 -15.40 -6.69 18.43
CA ALA A 90 -16.54 -7.62 18.52
C ALA A 90 -17.37 -7.51 19.80
N HIS A 91 -16.94 -6.75 20.80
CA HIS A 91 -17.66 -6.56 22.07
C HIS A 91 -17.58 -5.11 22.56
N ASN A 92 -18.60 -4.31 22.21
CA ASN A 92 -19.18 -3.32 23.10
C ASN A 92 -20.64 -3.06 22.68
N GLN A 93 -21.55 -3.10 23.66
CA GLN A 93 -22.98 -2.93 23.42
C GLN A 93 -23.36 -1.45 23.34
N HIS A 94 -23.02 -0.82 22.22
CA HIS A 94 -23.70 0.37 21.70
C HIS A 94 -23.69 0.25 20.17
N ASP A 95 -24.88 0.17 19.56
CA ASP A 95 -25.10 -0.08 18.12
C ASP A 95 -24.80 1.16 17.24
N GLU A 96 -23.64 1.79 17.45
CA GLU A 96 -23.07 2.77 16.51
C GLU A 96 -21.87 2.13 15.81
N GLN A 97 -22.16 1.32 14.78
CA GLN A 97 -21.17 1.06 13.74
C GLN A 97 -20.69 2.43 13.20
N PRO A 98 -19.38 2.69 13.10
CA PRO A 98 -18.92 3.97 12.58
C PRO A 98 -19.49 4.19 11.18
N PRO A 99 -19.79 5.45 10.80
CA PRO A 99 -20.45 5.74 9.54
C PRO A 99 -19.61 5.20 8.38
N VAL A 100 -20.18 4.23 7.64
CA VAL A 100 -19.51 3.61 6.48
C VAL A 100 -19.18 4.70 5.48
N LEU A 101 -17.90 5.00 5.33
CA LEU A 101 -17.39 6.10 4.55
C LEU A 101 -17.59 5.81 3.06
N GLN A 102 -18.53 6.51 2.45
CA GLN A 102 -18.80 6.40 1.02
C GLN A 102 -17.95 7.40 0.24
N PHE A 103 -17.26 6.89 -0.78
CA PHE A 103 -16.63 7.70 -1.81
C PHE A 103 -17.56 7.78 -3.02
N PRO A 104 -17.74 8.96 -3.64
CA PRO A 104 -18.44 9.07 -4.91
C PRO A 104 -17.61 8.43 -6.02
N ASP A 105 -18.28 7.96 -7.08
CA ASP A 105 -17.61 7.47 -8.29
C ASP A 105 -16.59 8.49 -8.81
N MET A 106 -15.36 8.03 -9.04
CA MET A 106 -14.32 8.88 -9.60
C MET A 106 -14.48 8.97 -11.12
N PRO A 107 -14.52 10.18 -11.69
CA PRO A 107 -14.67 10.33 -13.13
C PRO A 107 -13.36 9.96 -13.82
N ALA A 108 -13.39 8.87 -14.56
CA ALA A 108 -12.30 8.44 -15.42
C ALA A 108 -12.32 9.17 -16.80
N ASP A 109 -11.18 9.23 -17.47
CA ASP A 109 -11.07 9.69 -18.86
C ASP A 109 -11.70 8.70 -19.86
N LYS A 110 -11.62 9.00 -21.16
CA LYS A 110 -12.19 8.13 -22.22
C LYS A 110 -11.46 6.78 -22.36
N GLN A 111 -10.29 6.65 -21.73
CA GLN A 111 -9.44 5.48 -21.69
C GLN A 111 -9.58 4.72 -20.35
N GLY A 112 -10.39 5.23 -19.41
CA GLY A 112 -10.64 4.61 -18.12
C GLY A 112 -9.67 5.05 -17.00
N HIS A 113 -8.84 6.08 -17.22
CA HIS A 113 -7.87 6.53 -16.22
C HIS A 113 -8.43 7.57 -15.25
N ILE A 114 -8.08 7.45 -13.97
CA ILE A 114 -8.42 8.44 -12.93
C ILE A 114 -7.27 9.44 -12.81
N ALA A 115 -7.58 10.74 -12.77
CA ALA A 115 -6.55 11.77 -12.67
C ALA A 115 -5.81 11.69 -11.32
N LEU A 116 -4.47 11.69 -11.34
CA LEU A 116 -3.63 11.55 -10.14
C LEU A 116 -4.01 12.51 -8.99
N GLN A 117 -4.41 13.75 -9.30
CA GLN A 117 -4.90 14.72 -8.30
C GLN A 117 -6.14 14.23 -7.55
N GLN A 118 -7.03 13.47 -8.20
CA GLN A 118 -8.23 12.89 -7.59
C GLN A 118 -7.87 11.69 -6.71
N ILE A 119 -6.96 10.83 -7.17
CA ILE A 119 -6.41 9.70 -6.38
C ILE A 119 -5.76 10.22 -5.09
N ALA A 120 -4.86 11.21 -5.21
CA ALA A 120 -4.20 11.83 -4.06
C ALA A 120 -5.21 12.53 -3.12
N LYS A 121 -6.27 13.14 -3.66
CA LYS A 121 -7.36 13.72 -2.86
C LYS A 121 -8.13 12.64 -2.10
N ALA A 122 -8.46 11.51 -2.73
CA ALA A 122 -9.19 10.42 -2.10
C ALA A 122 -8.38 9.74 -0.99
N ALA A 123 -7.10 9.44 -1.23
CA ALA A 123 -6.19 8.91 -0.22
C ALA A 123 -6.07 9.86 0.99
N ARG A 124 -6.00 11.19 0.74
CA ARG A 124 -6.00 12.23 1.77
C ARG A 124 -7.33 12.31 2.52
N GLN A 125 -8.47 12.14 1.86
CA GLN A 125 -9.78 12.08 2.49
C GLN A 125 -9.90 10.86 3.41
N LEU A 126 -9.47 9.68 2.96
CA LEU A 126 -9.46 8.47 3.78
C LEU A 126 -8.59 8.64 5.03
N ALA A 127 -7.34 9.09 4.87
CA ALA A 127 -6.44 9.34 6.00
C ALA A 127 -7.00 10.39 6.98
N HIS A 128 -7.69 11.42 6.48
CA HIS A 128 -8.35 12.42 7.32
C HIS A 128 -9.55 11.85 8.08
N SER A 129 -10.37 11.00 7.46
CA SER A 129 -11.44 10.27 8.14
C SER A 129 -10.90 9.31 9.21
N THR A 130 -9.80 8.59 8.91
CA THR A 130 -9.10 7.76 9.91
C THR A 130 -8.58 8.58 11.10
N TYR A 131 -8.17 9.84 10.87
CA TYR A 131 -7.81 10.76 11.95
C TYR A 131 -9.03 11.28 12.73
N ILE A 132 -10.15 11.60 12.07
CA ILE A 132 -11.38 12.04 12.77
C ILE A 132 -11.88 10.92 13.68
N GLU A 133 -12.04 9.72 13.14
CA GLU A 133 -12.60 8.54 13.84
C GLU A 133 -11.59 7.83 14.75
N ARG A 134 -10.36 8.37 14.91
CA ARG A 134 -9.26 7.69 15.63
C ARG A 134 -9.64 7.27 17.07
N ASP A 135 -10.45 8.07 17.77
CA ASP A 135 -10.85 7.79 19.15
C ASP A 135 -11.78 6.55 19.22
N SER A 136 -12.54 6.26 18.16
CA SER A 136 -13.37 5.04 17.98
C SER A 136 -12.54 3.86 17.44
N LEU A 137 -11.64 4.12 16.49
CA LEU A 137 -10.81 3.10 15.84
C LEU A 137 -9.74 2.48 16.76
N TRP A 138 -9.31 3.22 17.79
CA TRP A 138 -8.31 2.80 18.78
C TRP A 138 -8.84 2.95 20.22
N PRO A 139 -9.79 2.10 20.67
CA PRO A 139 -10.42 2.22 21.98
C PRO A 139 -9.46 1.95 23.15
N GLU A 140 -8.32 1.28 22.90
CA GLU A 140 -7.27 1.04 23.89
C GLU A 140 -6.28 2.21 24.03
N GLY A 141 -6.36 3.23 23.16
CA GLY A 141 -5.48 4.40 23.15
C GLY A 141 -5.06 4.79 21.73
N VAL A 142 -5.30 6.05 21.38
CA VAL A 142 -4.94 6.62 20.07
C VAL A 142 -3.42 6.73 19.92
N PRO A 143 -2.83 6.26 18.81
CA PRO A 143 -1.41 6.45 18.53
C PRO A 143 -0.98 7.93 18.54
N GLU A 144 0.11 8.24 19.26
CA GLU A 144 0.65 9.61 19.37
C GLU A 144 1.29 10.09 18.05
N GLU A 145 1.97 9.19 17.34
CA GLU A 145 2.69 9.48 16.10
C GLU A 145 1.73 9.46 14.89
N PRO A 146 1.60 10.56 14.12
CA PRO A 146 0.64 10.66 13.00
C PRO A 146 0.79 9.55 11.95
N VAL A 147 2.00 9.05 11.74
CA VAL A 147 2.28 7.96 10.79
C VAL A 147 1.64 6.63 11.20
N GLN A 148 1.36 6.43 12.49
CA GLN A 148 0.73 5.21 13.00
C GLN A 148 -0.79 5.19 12.76
N LEU A 149 -1.40 6.34 12.49
CA LEU A 149 -2.81 6.48 12.11
C LEU A 149 -3.05 6.09 10.65
N LEU A 150 -2.01 6.00 9.82
CA LEU A 150 -2.05 5.57 8.42
C LEU A 150 -2.15 4.04 8.32
N ASN A 151 -3.16 3.46 8.97
CA ASN A 151 -3.31 2.02 9.13
C ASN A 151 -4.37 1.46 8.14
N PRO A 152 -3.98 0.57 7.20
CA PRO A 152 -4.92 0.01 6.23
C PRO A 152 -6.08 -0.79 6.82
N GLU A 153 -5.86 -1.60 7.86
CA GLU A 153 -6.93 -2.37 8.54
C GLU A 153 -8.03 -1.44 9.06
N LYS A 154 -7.64 -0.35 9.73
CA LYS A 154 -8.58 0.63 10.30
C LYS A 154 -9.29 1.44 9.21
N ALA A 155 -8.61 1.73 8.11
CA ALA A 155 -9.22 2.37 6.95
C ALA A 155 -10.21 1.44 6.21
N PHE A 156 -9.92 0.14 6.09
CA PHE A 156 -10.87 -0.86 5.56
C PHE A 156 -12.13 -0.96 6.41
N TYR A 157 -11.98 -0.93 7.74
CA TYR A 157 -13.11 -0.95 8.66
C TYR A 157 -14.03 0.28 8.46
N LEU A 158 -13.48 1.48 8.24
CA LEU A 158 -14.28 2.66 7.86
C LEU A 158 -15.02 2.51 6.52
N LEU A 159 -14.50 1.71 5.59
CA LEU A 159 -15.16 1.38 4.31
C LEU A 159 -16.16 0.22 4.43
N GLY A 160 -16.34 -0.34 5.64
CA GLY A 160 -17.22 -1.49 5.89
C GLY A 160 -16.65 -2.83 5.43
N TYR A 161 -15.33 -2.95 5.23
CA TYR A 161 -14.67 -4.22 4.89
C TYR A 161 -14.15 -4.96 6.14
N ALA A 162 -14.28 -6.28 6.14
CA ALA A 162 -13.58 -7.16 7.06
C ALA A 162 -12.14 -7.40 6.56
N TYR A 163 -11.16 -7.10 7.42
CA TYR A 163 -9.74 -7.26 7.12
C TYR A 163 -9.19 -8.54 7.77
N HIS A 164 -8.48 -9.34 6.98
CA HIS A 164 -7.94 -10.63 7.41
C HIS A 164 -6.46 -10.77 7.01
N GLU A 165 -5.57 -10.84 7.99
CA GLU A 165 -4.27 -11.47 7.73
C GLU A 165 -4.42 -13.00 7.79
N VAL A 166 -3.86 -13.70 6.81
CA VAL A 166 -3.86 -15.18 6.72
C VAL A 166 -2.47 -15.70 6.39
N ASP A 167 -2.17 -16.95 6.78
CA ASP A 167 -0.79 -17.45 6.73
C ASP A 167 -0.27 -17.64 5.30
N THR A 168 -1.15 -17.97 4.35
CA THR A 168 -0.91 -17.96 2.91
C THR A 168 -2.23 -17.74 2.16
N LEU A 169 -2.15 -17.18 0.96
CA LEU A 169 -3.25 -17.02 0.01
C LEU A 169 -3.16 -17.99 -1.17
N GLY A 170 -2.22 -18.95 -1.09
CA GLY A 170 -1.86 -19.84 -2.19
C GLY A 170 -0.91 -19.18 -3.19
N GLU A 171 -0.57 -19.93 -4.23
CA GLU A 171 0.32 -19.52 -5.30
C GLU A 171 -0.48 -19.33 -6.61
N ILE A 172 -0.12 -18.33 -7.42
CA ILE A 172 -0.70 -18.12 -8.77
C ILE A 172 -0.01 -19.02 -9.78
N GLU A 173 1.31 -19.12 -9.65
CA GLU A 173 2.24 -19.90 -10.45
C GLU A 173 3.25 -20.54 -9.46
N PRO A 174 3.87 -21.70 -9.76
CA PRO A 174 4.74 -22.39 -8.79
C PRO A 174 5.87 -21.50 -8.27
N GLY A 175 5.90 -21.25 -6.95
CA GLY A 175 6.84 -20.33 -6.31
C GLY A 175 6.44 -18.84 -6.32
N VAL A 176 5.27 -18.50 -6.84
CA VAL A 176 4.72 -17.13 -6.88
C VAL A 176 3.47 -17.06 -6.00
N ASP A 177 3.69 -16.79 -4.71
CA ASP A 177 2.64 -16.54 -3.73
C ASP A 177 1.77 -15.33 -4.08
N VAL A 178 0.49 -15.37 -3.68
CA VAL A 178 -0.42 -14.22 -3.69
C VAL A 178 -0.15 -13.35 -2.45
N ALA A 179 0.03 -12.04 -2.66
CA ALA A 179 0.23 -11.07 -1.57
C ALA A 179 -1.08 -10.55 -0.97
N GLY A 180 -2.04 -10.20 -1.82
CA GLY A 180 -3.33 -9.62 -1.46
C GLY A 180 -4.47 -10.13 -2.32
N ILE A 181 -5.67 -10.15 -1.72
CA ILE A 181 -6.94 -10.47 -2.37
C ILE A 181 -8.02 -9.56 -1.78
N ILE A 182 -8.81 -8.90 -2.61
CA ILE A 182 -10.06 -8.25 -2.20
C ILE A 182 -11.28 -8.92 -2.86
N ASP A 183 -12.30 -9.18 -2.04
CA ASP A 183 -13.65 -9.55 -2.45
C ASP A 183 -14.59 -8.38 -2.14
N LYS A 184 -14.90 -7.61 -3.19
CA LYS A 184 -15.71 -6.38 -3.07
C LYS A 184 -17.20 -6.65 -2.88
N ASP A 185 -17.68 -7.83 -3.26
CA ASP A 185 -19.08 -8.23 -3.16
C ASP A 185 -19.39 -8.69 -1.73
N ARG A 186 -18.46 -9.43 -1.09
CA ARG A 186 -18.53 -9.85 0.32
C ARG A 186 -18.01 -8.81 1.31
N LYS A 187 -17.31 -7.77 0.83
CA LYS A 187 -16.60 -6.78 1.64
C LYS A 187 -15.54 -7.43 2.54
N GLU A 188 -14.72 -8.30 1.95
CA GLU A 188 -13.61 -8.97 2.63
C GLU A 188 -12.30 -8.64 1.93
N VAL A 189 -11.22 -8.47 2.69
CA VAL A 189 -9.86 -8.32 2.17
C VAL A 189 -8.91 -9.24 2.95
N PHE A 190 -8.03 -9.93 2.22
CA PHE A 190 -7.10 -10.89 2.77
C PHE A 190 -5.66 -10.55 2.38
N ILE A 191 -4.75 -10.57 3.35
CA ILE A 191 -3.33 -10.24 3.18
C ILE A 191 -2.46 -11.40 3.69
N SER A 192 -1.48 -11.82 2.89
CA SER A 192 -0.61 -12.96 3.21
C SER A 192 0.46 -12.59 4.25
N ARG A 193 0.58 -13.39 5.31
CA ARG A 193 1.64 -13.25 6.34
C ARG A 193 3.02 -13.74 5.89
N ARG A 194 3.15 -14.37 4.71
CA ARG A 194 4.47 -14.76 4.17
C ARG A 194 5.39 -13.56 3.91
N TYR A 195 4.84 -12.36 3.84
CA TYR A 195 5.56 -11.14 3.46
C TYR A 195 6.01 -10.28 4.65
N PRO A 196 7.12 -9.53 4.53
CA PRO A 196 7.52 -8.54 5.53
C PRO A 196 6.43 -7.49 5.76
N VAL A 197 6.36 -6.95 6.99
CA VAL A 197 5.37 -5.93 7.40
C VAL A 197 5.22 -4.78 6.40
N ALA A 198 6.35 -4.26 5.90
CA ALA A 198 6.36 -3.16 4.94
C ALA A 198 5.72 -3.49 3.57
N VAL A 199 5.80 -4.75 3.13
CA VAL A 199 5.15 -5.23 1.90
C VAL A 199 3.65 -5.39 2.16
N ARG A 200 3.28 -6.07 3.27
CA ARG A 200 1.88 -6.28 3.66
C ARG A 200 1.10 -4.96 3.81
N ASN A 201 1.73 -3.94 4.41
CA ASN A 201 1.14 -2.61 4.51
C ASN A 201 0.86 -2.00 3.13
N PHE A 202 1.82 -2.10 2.20
CA PHE A 202 1.68 -1.54 0.85
C PHE A 202 0.60 -2.28 0.05
N THR A 203 0.61 -3.61 0.06
CA THR A 203 -0.44 -4.43 -0.56
C THR A 203 -1.82 -4.10 0.03
N ALA A 204 -1.96 -3.99 1.36
CA ALA A 204 -3.23 -3.60 1.97
C ALA A 204 -3.68 -2.18 1.55
N ALA A 205 -2.76 -1.24 1.38
CA ALA A 205 -3.07 0.10 0.89
C ALA A 205 -3.36 0.15 -0.62
N HIS A 206 -2.80 -0.77 -1.40
CA HIS A 206 -3.13 -0.97 -2.82
C HIS A 206 -4.56 -1.51 -2.96
N GLU A 207 -4.94 -2.51 -2.15
CA GLU A 207 -6.32 -3.04 -2.10
C GLU A 207 -7.34 -1.98 -1.62
N LEU A 208 -6.95 -1.02 -0.77
CA LEU A 208 -7.78 0.16 -0.46
C LEU A 208 -8.03 1.04 -1.70
N GLY A 209 -7.05 1.15 -2.60
CA GLY A 209 -7.20 1.82 -3.89
C GLY A 209 -8.29 1.16 -4.73
N HIS A 210 -8.25 -0.16 -4.88
CA HIS A 210 -9.30 -0.93 -5.56
C HIS A 210 -10.66 -0.83 -4.88
N ALA A 211 -10.70 -0.82 -3.55
CA ALA A 211 -11.93 -0.70 -2.76
C ALA A 211 -12.67 0.63 -2.98
N ILE A 212 -11.93 1.72 -3.26
CA ILE A 212 -12.43 3.09 -3.37
C ILE A 212 -12.62 3.55 -4.82
N MET A 213 -11.69 3.20 -5.72
CA MET A 213 -11.57 3.86 -7.03
C MET A 213 -12.14 3.04 -8.19
N HIS A 214 -11.99 1.72 -8.14
CA HIS A 214 -12.21 0.87 -9.30
C HIS A 214 -13.55 0.13 -9.18
N GLN A 215 -14.48 0.34 -10.11
CA GLN A 215 -15.82 -0.28 -10.03
C GLN A 215 -15.91 -1.73 -10.52
N GLN A 216 -14.79 -2.37 -10.89
CA GLN A 216 -14.76 -3.78 -11.27
C GLN A 216 -15.21 -4.65 -10.08
N SER A 217 -16.18 -5.53 -10.30
CA SER A 217 -16.65 -6.52 -9.30
C SER A 217 -15.91 -7.85 -9.46
N GLY A 218 -15.94 -8.66 -8.39
CA GLY A 218 -15.22 -9.93 -8.31
C GLY A 218 -13.87 -9.83 -7.58
N LEU A 219 -13.14 -10.95 -7.63
CA LEU A 219 -11.92 -11.20 -6.86
C LEU A 219 -10.69 -10.60 -7.55
N HIS A 220 -10.07 -9.57 -6.97
CA HIS A 220 -8.73 -9.14 -7.40
C HIS A 220 -7.66 -10.06 -6.83
N ARG A 221 -6.54 -10.20 -7.54
CA ARG A 221 -5.35 -10.91 -7.06
C ARG A 221 -4.11 -10.15 -7.51
N ASP A 222 -3.39 -9.58 -6.55
CA ASP A 222 -2.11 -8.92 -6.78
C ASP A 222 -1.10 -9.92 -7.38
N LYS A 223 -0.41 -9.50 -8.45
CA LYS A 223 0.64 -10.24 -9.16
C LYS A 223 1.94 -9.44 -9.03
N PRO A 224 3.09 -10.09 -8.72
CA PRO A 224 4.38 -9.41 -8.81
C PRO A 224 4.61 -8.81 -10.22
N ILE A 225 5.09 -7.57 -10.26
CA ILE A 225 5.29 -6.81 -11.50
C ILE A 225 6.43 -7.44 -12.33
N ASP A 226 6.06 -8.24 -13.34
CA ASP A 226 6.94 -8.66 -14.44
C ASP A 226 6.42 -8.15 -15.80
N GLY A 227 6.33 -6.82 -15.91
CA GLY A 227 6.44 -6.02 -17.15
C GLY A 227 5.58 -6.35 -18.40
N SER A 228 4.69 -7.34 -18.38
CA SER A 228 4.31 -8.08 -19.58
C SER A 228 2.79 -8.22 -19.83
N THR A 229 1.97 -7.20 -19.56
CA THR A 229 0.53 -7.20 -19.95
C THR A 229 -0.04 -5.85 -20.43
N GLY A 230 0.69 -5.14 -21.30
CA GLY A 230 0.29 -3.84 -21.88
C GLY A 230 -1.21 -3.63 -22.17
N GLY A 231 -1.88 -2.82 -21.36
CA GLY A 231 -3.31 -2.47 -21.52
C GLY A 231 -3.91 -1.74 -20.31
N GLN A 232 -5.24 -1.52 -20.32
CA GLN A 232 -5.99 -0.84 -19.23
C GLN A 232 -5.85 -1.48 -17.84
N ARG A 233 -5.37 -2.73 -17.74
CA ARG A 233 -5.09 -3.35 -16.44
C ARG A 233 -3.85 -2.76 -15.80
N ASP A 234 -2.80 -2.51 -16.58
CA ASP A 234 -1.56 -1.91 -16.06
C ASP A 234 -1.81 -0.49 -15.51
N SER A 235 -2.78 0.26 -16.05
CA SER A 235 -3.14 1.57 -15.49
C SER A 235 -3.94 1.47 -14.19
N ILE A 236 -4.89 0.53 -14.09
CA ILE A 236 -5.63 0.26 -12.85
C ILE A 236 -4.69 -0.13 -11.69
N GLU A 237 -3.72 -1.01 -11.93
CA GLU A 237 -2.72 -1.36 -10.89
C GLU A 237 -1.82 -0.15 -10.54
N LYS A 238 -1.37 0.63 -11.55
CA LYS A 238 -0.59 1.86 -11.32
C LYS A 238 -1.37 2.93 -10.54
N GLU A 239 -2.69 3.01 -10.72
CA GLU A 239 -3.57 3.89 -9.96
C GLU A 239 -3.72 3.42 -8.51
N ALA A 240 -3.88 2.11 -8.28
CA ALA A 240 -3.90 1.51 -6.94
C ALA A 240 -2.56 1.69 -6.19
N ASP A 241 -1.41 1.49 -6.87
CA ASP A 241 -0.08 1.76 -6.32
C ASP A 241 0.12 3.25 -5.97
N TYR A 242 -0.35 4.15 -6.82
CA TYR A 242 -0.28 5.59 -6.56
C TYR A 242 -1.20 6.00 -5.39
N PHE A 243 -2.36 5.37 -5.25
CA PHE A 243 -3.22 5.51 -4.07
C PHE A 243 -2.49 5.03 -2.81
N ALA A 244 -1.92 3.83 -2.83
CA ALA A 244 -1.18 3.24 -1.72
C ALA A 244 -0.04 4.15 -1.25
N ALA A 245 0.76 4.66 -2.19
CA ALA A 245 1.82 5.63 -1.94
C ALA A 245 1.27 6.94 -1.35
N CYS A 246 0.12 7.44 -1.82
CA CYS A 246 -0.49 8.65 -1.27
C CYS A 246 -1.12 8.48 0.11
N PHE A 247 -1.65 7.29 0.43
CA PHE A 247 -2.25 6.98 1.73
C PHE A 247 -1.18 6.71 2.80
N LEU A 248 -0.22 5.83 2.52
CA LEU A 248 0.85 5.48 3.46
C LEU A 248 1.90 6.56 3.60
N MET A 249 2.12 7.38 2.56
CA MET A 249 3.10 8.47 2.57
C MET A 249 2.46 9.80 2.12
N PRO A 250 1.57 10.40 2.94
CA PRO A 250 0.92 11.66 2.61
C PRO A 250 1.93 12.79 2.49
N GLU A 251 1.87 13.52 1.38
CA GLU A 251 2.73 14.66 1.01
C GLU A 251 3.13 15.54 2.21
N LYS A 252 2.15 16.11 2.94
CA LYS A 252 2.40 17.02 4.07
C LYS A 252 3.23 16.36 5.18
N LEU A 253 3.02 15.07 5.46
CA LEU A 253 3.75 14.34 6.49
C LEU A 253 5.17 13.98 6.00
N VAL A 254 5.31 13.49 4.76
CA VAL A 254 6.63 13.19 4.16
C VAL A 254 7.48 14.45 4.11
N CYS A 255 6.97 15.56 3.57
CA CYS A 255 7.69 16.82 3.50
C CYS A 255 8.09 17.37 4.88
N SER A 256 7.24 17.21 5.91
CA SER A 256 7.53 17.63 7.28
C SER A 256 8.67 16.81 7.89
N VAL A 257 8.55 15.47 7.87
CA VAL A 257 9.55 14.56 8.43
C VAL A 257 10.86 14.64 7.66
N PHE A 258 10.81 14.78 6.33
CA PHE A 258 11.98 14.97 5.49
C PHE A 258 12.74 16.25 5.85
N LYS A 259 12.07 17.40 5.96
CA LYS A 259 12.72 18.67 6.35
C LYS A 259 13.29 18.65 7.77
N GLN A 260 12.63 17.97 8.70
CA GLN A 260 13.16 17.76 10.06
C GLN A 260 14.41 16.86 10.06
N ARG A 261 14.44 15.86 9.17
CA ARG A 261 15.54 14.87 9.06
C ARG A 261 16.74 15.40 8.28
N PHE A 262 16.47 16.17 7.23
CA PHE A 262 17.42 16.71 6.27
C PHE A 262 17.16 18.21 6.06
N PRO A 263 17.63 19.08 6.99
CA PRO A 263 17.69 20.51 6.77
C PRO A 263 18.50 20.88 5.52
N GLU A 264 18.31 22.10 4.99
CA GLU A 264 18.98 22.57 3.77
C GLU A 264 20.52 22.51 3.87
N GLU A 265 21.07 22.72 5.08
CA GLU A 265 22.49 22.61 5.37
C GLU A 265 23.02 21.18 5.24
N VAL A 266 22.18 20.17 5.50
CA VAL A 266 22.50 18.75 5.36
C VAL A 266 22.34 18.28 3.91
N LEU A 267 21.43 18.90 3.16
CA LEU A 267 21.21 18.63 1.73
C LEU A 267 22.29 19.27 0.82
N ASN A 268 23.19 20.09 1.37
CA ASN A 268 24.37 20.55 0.65
C ASN A 268 25.20 19.35 0.16
N HIS A 269 25.56 19.34 -1.14
CA HIS A 269 26.25 18.22 -1.80
C HIS A 269 27.46 17.66 -1.02
N GLU A 270 28.32 18.50 -0.43
CA GLU A 270 29.49 18.00 0.33
C GLU A 270 29.08 17.27 1.62
N VAL A 271 28.17 17.88 2.40
CA VAL A 271 27.66 17.31 3.66
C VAL A 271 26.85 16.05 3.38
N LEU A 272 26.03 16.06 2.34
CA LEU A 272 25.17 14.95 1.94
C LEU A 272 25.99 13.75 1.45
N ARG A 273 27.02 13.98 0.63
CA ARG A 273 27.95 12.92 0.21
C ARG A 273 28.64 12.29 1.41
N ASP A 274 29.17 13.11 2.32
CA ASP A 274 29.88 12.58 3.50
C ASP A 274 28.94 11.88 4.48
N LEU A 275 27.66 12.29 4.55
CA LEU A 275 26.62 11.60 5.31
C LEU A 275 26.27 10.22 4.72
N LEU A 276 26.04 10.14 3.41
CA LEU A 276 25.58 8.93 2.71
C LEU A 276 26.72 7.97 2.32
N ASN A 277 27.94 8.48 2.14
CA ASN A 277 29.12 7.74 1.71
C ASN A 277 30.31 7.88 2.68
N ARG A 278 30.06 7.78 4.00
CA ARG A 278 31.10 7.87 5.06
C ARG A 278 32.35 7.01 4.84
N LYS A 279 32.24 5.89 4.10
CA LYS A 279 33.34 4.96 3.81
C LYS A 279 34.11 5.32 2.52
N ASN A 280 33.70 6.37 1.80
CA ASN A 280 34.21 6.77 0.49
C ASN A 280 34.26 5.60 -0.50
N ASP A 281 33.17 4.82 -0.55
CA ASP A 281 33.03 3.67 -1.42
C ASP A 281 32.66 4.10 -2.85
N LYS A 282 33.36 3.55 -3.84
CA LYS A 282 33.18 3.93 -5.25
C LYS A 282 31.87 3.41 -5.87
N LYS A 283 31.27 2.34 -5.32
CA LYS A 283 29.97 1.83 -5.78
C LYS A 283 28.85 2.73 -5.24
N THR A 284 28.89 3.09 -3.96
CA THR A 284 27.99 4.10 -3.38
C THR A 284 28.11 5.42 -4.14
N GLU A 285 29.33 5.91 -4.38
CA GLU A 285 29.59 7.15 -5.15
C GLU A 285 28.99 7.11 -6.57
N LYS A 286 28.95 5.93 -7.21
CA LYS A 286 28.29 5.77 -8.52
C LYS A 286 26.77 5.77 -8.40
N GLN A 287 26.21 5.25 -7.32
CA GLN A 287 24.76 5.22 -7.07
C GLN A 287 24.22 6.62 -6.75
N LEU A 288 24.90 7.41 -5.91
CA LEU A 288 24.46 8.75 -5.53
C LEU A 288 24.36 9.74 -6.72
N LYS A 289 25.00 9.44 -7.85
CA LYS A 289 24.92 10.23 -9.10
C LYS A 289 23.63 10.05 -9.90
N THR A 290 22.74 9.15 -9.50
CA THR A 290 21.39 9.07 -10.10
C THR A 290 20.36 9.50 -9.06
N SER A 291 19.32 10.21 -9.51
CA SER A 291 18.21 10.62 -8.63
C SER A 291 17.67 9.42 -7.84
N ARG A 292 17.48 8.26 -8.51
CA ARG A 292 17.04 7.00 -7.88
C ARG A 292 18.01 6.45 -6.83
N GLY A 293 19.32 6.51 -7.06
CA GLY A 293 20.29 6.05 -6.08
C GLY A 293 20.37 6.97 -4.86
N LEU A 294 20.31 8.28 -5.09
CA LEU A 294 20.25 9.29 -4.02
C LEU A 294 18.94 9.19 -3.21
N ALA A 295 17.80 9.03 -3.87
CA ALA A 295 16.49 8.83 -3.26
C ALA A 295 16.47 7.58 -2.37
N ARG A 296 17.03 6.45 -2.83
CA ARG A 296 17.15 5.22 -2.03
C ARG A 296 18.09 5.38 -0.84
N ALA A 297 19.20 6.11 -1.00
CA ALA A 297 20.14 6.38 0.08
C ALA A 297 19.51 7.27 1.17
N LEU A 298 18.77 8.33 0.79
CA LEU A 298 17.99 9.16 1.70
C LEU A 298 16.86 8.39 2.40
N ALA A 299 16.10 7.60 1.64
CA ALA A 299 14.97 6.82 2.14
C ALA A 299 15.38 5.76 3.17
N GLY A 300 16.55 5.14 2.97
CA GLY A 300 17.08 4.06 3.82
C GLY A 300 18.13 4.50 4.85
N LEU A 301 18.37 5.80 5.05
CA LEU A 301 19.39 6.25 6.00
C LEU A 301 18.96 6.00 7.46
N ASP A 302 19.67 5.07 8.11
CA ASP A 302 19.42 4.56 9.47
C ASP A 302 20.29 5.20 10.57
N SER A 303 21.20 6.11 10.21
CA SER A 303 22.11 6.73 11.16
C SER A 303 22.54 8.14 10.78
N ILE A 304 22.39 9.09 11.71
CA ILE A 304 22.80 10.49 11.55
C ILE A 304 23.79 10.83 12.66
N ASN A 305 24.94 11.40 12.28
CA ASN A 305 26.03 11.78 13.20
C ASN A 305 26.45 10.66 14.18
N GLY A 306 26.40 9.40 13.73
CA GLY A 306 26.75 8.22 14.54
C GLY A 306 25.63 7.70 15.46
N HIS A 307 24.50 8.39 15.54
CA HIS A 307 23.32 7.93 16.27
C HIS A 307 22.41 7.13 15.34
N ALA A 308 22.02 5.92 15.77
CA ALA A 308 21.02 5.12 15.09
C ALA A 308 19.65 5.79 15.19
N VAL A 309 18.91 5.82 14.08
CA VAL A 309 17.58 6.41 13.94
C VAL A 309 16.76 5.54 12.99
N PRO A 310 15.42 5.43 13.16
CA PRO A 310 14.59 4.84 12.12
C PRO A 310 14.77 5.61 10.81
N SER A 311 15.02 4.87 9.73
CA SER A 311 15.02 5.43 8.38
C SER A 311 13.63 5.95 7.99
N LEU A 312 13.54 6.75 6.92
CA LEU A 312 12.23 7.20 6.44
C LEU A 312 11.35 6.01 6.04
N ALA A 313 11.92 5.01 5.37
CA ALA A 313 11.19 3.80 4.99
C ALA A 313 10.62 3.06 6.22
N GLU A 314 11.39 2.90 7.29
CA GLU A 314 10.95 2.26 8.53
C GLU A 314 9.90 3.10 9.28
N TYR A 315 10.09 4.42 9.38
CA TYR A 315 9.14 5.32 10.05
C TYR A 315 7.75 5.28 9.37
N PHE A 316 7.72 5.31 8.04
CA PHE A 316 6.51 5.17 7.24
C PHE A 316 6.06 3.71 7.03
N LYS A 317 6.78 2.72 7.58
CA LYS A 317 6.50 1.28 7.48
C LYS A 317 6.28 0.79 6.05
N VAL A 318 7.11 1.27 5.11
CA VAL A 318 7.14 0.91 3.68
C VAL A 318 8.53 0.42 3.27
N SER A 319 8.68 -0.08 2.04
CA SER A 319 10.00 -0.43 1.51
C SER A 319 10.84 0.81 1.18
N VAL A 320 12.17 0.67 1.23
CA VAL A 320 13.10 1.73 0.77
C VAL A 320 12.85 2.12 -0.69
N GLY A 321 12.41 1.17 -1.52
CA GLY A 321 11.99 1.44 -2.90
C GLY A 321 10.77 2.35 -2.97
N ALA A 322 9.68 2.01 -2.28
CA ALA A 322 8.45 2.80 -2.26
C ALA A 322 8.68 4.22 -1.71
N MET A 323 9.46 4.34 -0.62
CA MET A 323 9.85 5.65 -0.10
C MET A 323 10.71 6.45 -1.08
N ALA A 324 11.68 5.83 -1.77
CA ALA A 324 12.49 6.52 -2.77
C ALA A 324 11.65 7.06 -3.94
N PHE A 325 10.75 6.25 -4.50
CA PHE A 325 9.78 6.71 -5.51
C PHE A 325 8.96 7.90 -5.00
N ARG A 326 8.55 7.87 -3.72
CA ARG A 326 7.78 8.96 -3.13
C ARG A 326 8.58 10.26 -2.95
N LEU A 327 9.86 10.17 -2.58
CA LEU A 327 10.74 11.35 -2.50
C LEU A 327 10.93 12.00 -3.87
N GLU A 328 11.04 11.20 -4.94
CA GLU A 328 11.10 11.70 -6.32
C GLU A 328 9.78 12.37 -6.75
N GLN A 329 8.64 11.73 -6.52
CA GLN A 329 7.31 12.28 -6.84
C GLN A 329 7.01 13.62 -6.15
N LEU A 330 7.60 13.84 -4.97
CA LEU A 330 7.44 15.06 -4.18
C LEU A 330 8.56 16.09 -4.41
N GLU A 331 9.48 15.82 -5.36
CA GLU A 331 10.63 16.68 -5.70
C GLU A 331 11.51 17.01 -4.48
N LEU A 332 11.64 16.06 -3.53
CA LEU A 332 12.44 16.19 -2.30
C LEU A 332 13.90 15.75 -2.47
N VAL A 333 14.21 15.04 -3.56
CA VAL A 333 15.58 14.62 -3.89
C VAL A 333 16.32 15.82 -4.48
N PRO A 334 17.44 16.28 -3.89
CA PRO A 334 18.18 17.43 -4.43
C PRO A 334 18.86 17.06 -5.75
N GLU A 335 19.07 18.06 -6.61
CA GLU A 335 19.91 17.92 -7.80
C GLU A 335 21.38 17.69 -7.39
N TYR A 336 22.07 16.79 -8.10
CA TYR A 336 23.42 16.29 -7.78
C TYR A 336 24.34 16.36 -9.01
#